data_AF-A0A9P6B773-F1
#
_entry.id   AF-A0A9P6B773-F1
#
_cell.length_a   1.000
_cell.length_b   1.000
_cell.length_c   1.000
_cell.angle_alpha   90.00
_cell.angle_beta   90.00
_cell.angle_gamma   90.00
#
_symmetry.space_group_name_H-M   'P 1'
#
loop_
_entity.id
_entity.type
_entity.pdbx_description
1 polymer ?
#
loop_
_entity_poly.entity_id
_entity_poly.type
_entity_poly.pdbx_seq_one_letter_code
_entity_poly.pdbx_strand_id
1 'polypeptide(L)'
;MHTVINGHASSGIILTNQSSGDSQMVKGVSGFGVEHIDEGKHMGMGKWLQGRIDQLQHRLEEAEMKLSDHSPSYLMEQFKAQREYHSQPAQRGNLKDLIAEGNDLVQDDMTASNEVQVEWQEKVRLLKEAIWRLETTINKKTDELQLTDHASASELNRLKKDKWVNIQLNLCALREQLLKKLRARKFELATLDRANSSCILDQKTKAHVEKAVKNQSGGIDATVKKYNARLKELVALRGRGGIRRDAYIPPMLTMDGLYKLDVHRN
;
A
#
# COMPACT_ATOMS: atom_id res chain seq x y z
N MET A 1 74.05 -3.62 -31.73
CA MET A 1 73.79 -4.93 -31.11
C MET A 1 72.27 -5.11 -31.09
N HIS A 2 71.66 -5.69 -32.14
CA HIS A 2 71.22 -7.10 -32.22
C HIS A 2 70.58 -7.55 -30.89
N THR A 3 69.31 -7.96 -30.82
CA THR A 3 68.73 -9.09 -31.56
C THR A 3 67.21 -8.96 -31.76
N VAL A 4 66.74 -9.44 -32.91
CA VAL A 4 65.36 -9.76 -33.31
C VAL A 4 65.02 -11.18 -32.84
N ILE A 5 63.73 -11.57 -32.73
CA ILE A 5 63.10 -12.80 -33.30
C ILE A 5 61.75 -13.14 -32.63
N ASN A 6 60.69 -12.98 -33.45
CA ASN A 6 59.52 -13.83 -33.77
C ASN A 6 58.66 -14.55 -32.71
N GLY A 7 57.34 -14.56 -32.99
CA GLY A 7 56.49 -15.74 -32.75
C GLY A 7 54.98 -15.54 -32.89
N HIS A 8 54.45 -15.87 -34.09
CA HIS A 8 53.10 -16.38 -34.43
C HIS A 8 52.40 -17.21 -33.31
N ALA A 9 51.09 -17.48 -33.23
CA ALA A 9 49.88 -17.27 -34.01
C ALA A 9 48.67 -17.80 -33.17
N SER A 10 47.45 -17.60 -33.69
CA SER A 10 46.27 -18.49 -33.64
C SER A 10 45.12 -18.23 -32.64
N SER A 11 43.96 -18.01 -33.28
CA SER A 11 42.62 -18.56 -32.98
C SER A 11 41.91 -18.01 -31.74
N GLY A 12 40.63 -17.63 -31.78
CA GLY A 12 39.59 -17.75 -32.79
C GLY A 12 38.22 -17.60 -32.11
N ILE A 13 37.19 -17.52 -32.94
CA ILE A 13 35.76 -17.69 -32.65
C ILE A 13 34.98 -16.40 -32.28
N ILE A 14 34.45 -15.83 -33.38
CA ILE A 14 33.19 -15.09 -33.47
C ILE A 14 32.05 -16.09 -33.32
N LEU A 15 31.04 -15.79 -32.50
CA LEU A 15 29.66 -16.26 -32.72
C LEU A 15 28.66 -15.18 -32.25
N THR A 16 28.23 -14.37 -33.20
CA THR A 16 26.86 -13.85 -33.27
C THR A 16 25.91 -15.01 -33.56
N ASN A 17 24.71 -15.02 -33.00
CA ASN A 17 23.56 -15.47 -33.79
C ASN A 17 22.22 -14.91 -33.31
N GLN A 18 21.50 -14.42 -34.32
CA GLN A 18 20.16 -13.88 -34.31
C GLN A 18 19.12 -14.99 -34.37
N SER A 19 17.94 -14.61 -33.87
CA SER A 19 16.57 -15.04 -34.20
C SER A 19 16.34 -15.77 -35.52
N SER A 20 15.63 -16.90 -35.42
CA SER A 20 14.54 -17.36 -36.31
C SER A 20 13.80 -18.44 -35.48
N GLY A 21 12.52 -18.34 -35.14
CA GLY A 21 11.38 -18.11 -36.02
C GLY A 21 10.89 -19.48 -36.48
N ASP A 22 10.01 -20.13 -35.70
CA ASP A 22 9.05 -21.07 -36.24
C ASP A 22 7.85 -21.27 -35.31
N SER A 23 6.69 -21.12 -35.93
CA SER A 23 5.35 -21.08 -35.35
C SER A 23 4.67 -22.41 -35.63
N GLN A 24 4.31 -23.17 -34.58
CA GLN A 24 3.35 -24.26 -34.72
C GLN A 24 2.23 -24.11 -33.70
N MET A 25 1.01 -24.05 -34.27
CA MET A 25 -0.26 -24.09 -33.56
C MET A 25 -0.48 -25.46 -32.94
N VAL A 26 -0.68 -25.50 -31.63
CA VAL A 26 -1.35 -26.62 -30.95
C VAL A 26 -2.64 -26.08 -30.34
N LYS A 27 -3.76 -26.59 -30.85
CA LYS A 27 -5.10 -26.36 -30.31
C LYS A 27 -5.16 -26.97 -28.90
N GLY A 28 -5.11 -26.11 -27.89
CA GLY A 28 -5.29 -26.47 -26.49
C GLY A 28 -6.75 -26.37 -26.07
N VAL A 29 -7.30 -27.50 -25.66
CA VAL A 29 -8.58 -27.69 -24.97
C VAL A 29 -8.65 -26.76 -23.76
N SER A 30 -9.74 -25.99 -23.59
CA SER A 30 -9.94 -25.08 -22.47
C SER A 30 -10.19 -25.85 -21.16
N GLY A 31 -9.11 -26.31 -20.54
CA GLY A 31 -9.08 -26.77 -19.16
C GLY A 31 -8.98 -25.58 -18.19
N PHE A 32 -9.74 -25.65 -17.11
CA PHE A 32 -9.89 -24.63 -16.07
C PHE A 32 -8.55 -24.18 -15.48
N GLY A 33 -8.16 -22.93 -15.76
CA GLY A 33 -7.10 -22.24 -15.02
C GLY A 33 -7.71 -21.46 -13.86
N VAL A 34 -7.41 -21.85 -12.62
CA VAL A 34 -7.56 -20.96 -11.46
C VAL A 34 -6.43 -19.94 -11.57
N GLU A 35 -6.70 -18.83 -12.25
CA GLU A 35 -5.75 -17.73 -12.39
C GLU A 35 -5.43 -17.11 -11.03
N HIS A 36 -4.14 -17.10 -10.70
CA HIS A 36 -3.52 -16.35 -9.63
C HIS A 36 -4.06 -14.90 -9.57
N ILE A 37 -4.47 -14.46 -8.38
CA ILE A 37 -5.04 -13.12 -8.18
C ILE A 37 -3.90 -12.14 -7.92
N ASP A 38 -3.44 -11.48 -8.98
CA ASP A 38 -2.48 -10.38 -8.94
C ASP A 38 -3.12 -9.12 -8.31
N GLU A 39 -2.32 -8.29 -7.62
CA GLU A 39 -2.76 -7.14 -6.81
C GLU A 39 -3.53 -6.07 -7.62
N GLY A 40 -3.44 -6.12 -8.96
CA GLY A 40 -4.25 -5.30 -9.88
C GLY A 40 -5.73 -5.71 -9.98
N LYS A 41 -6.12 -6.91 -9.54
CA LYS A 41 -7.51 -7.43 -9.64
C LYS A 41 -8.43 -6.96 -8.49
N HIS A 42 -7.92 -6.23 -7.49
CA HIS A 42 -8.78 -5.65 -6.43
C HIS A 42 -9.83 -4.67 -6.97
N MET A 43 -9.60 -4.02 -8.12
CA MET A 43 -10.62 -3.19 -8.80
C MET A 43 -11.71 -3.98 -9.54
N GLY A 44 -11.61 -5.31 -9.60
CA GLY A 44 -12.59 -6.19 -10.25
C GLY A 44 -13.36 -7.10 -9.29
N MET A 45 -12.98 -7.16 -8.01
CA MET A 45 -13.50 -8.17 -7.09
C MET A 45 -15.00 -8.04 -6.84
N GLY A 46 -15.54 -6.81 -6.81
CA GLY A 46 -16.98 -6.58 -6.74
C GLY A 46 -17.74 -7.09 -7.98
N LYS A 47 -17.17 -6.90 -9.18
CA LYS A 47 -17.76 -7.41 -10.43
C LYS A 47 -17.65 -8.93 -10.52
N TRP A 48 -16.57 -9.50 -10.01
CA TRP A 48 -16.38 -10.95 -9.95
C TRP A 48 -17.34 -11.61 -8.95
N LEU A 49 -17.50 -11.03 -7.75
CA LEU A 49 -18.47 -11.49 -6.77
C LEU A 49 -19.90 -11.38 -7.31
N GLN A 50 -20.24 -10.28 -7.98
CA GLN A 50 -21.54 -10.11 -8.63
C GLN A 50 -21.77 -11.20 -9.69
N GLY A 51 -20.83 -11.40 -10.62
CA GLY A 51 -20.95 -12.44 -11.64
C GLY A 51 -21.02 -13.85 -11.05
N ARG A 52 -20.36 -14.09 -9.91
CA ARG A 52 -20.44 -15.38 -9.20
C ARG A 52 -21.79 -15.58 -8.52
N ILE A 53 -22.38 -14.53 -7.94
CA ILE A 53 -23.73 -14.55 -7.37
C ILE A 53 -24.75 -14.82 -8.48
N ASP A 54 -24.68 -14.09 -9.59
CA ASP A 54 -25.58 -14.25 -10.73
C ASP A 54 -25.48 -15.67 -11.31
N GLN A 55 -24.28 -16.24 -11.40
CA GLN A 55 -24.07 -17.63 -11.83
C GLN A 55 -24.68 -18.64 -10.86
N LEU A 56 -24.58 -18.41 -9.55
CA LEU A 56 -25.18 -19.29 -8.55
C LEU A 56 -26.70 -19.19 -8.56
N GLN A 57 -27.25 -18.00 -8.76
CA GLN A 57 -28.69 -17.78 -8.92
C GLN A 57 -29.23 -18.48 -10.16
N HIS A 58 -28.57 -18.32 -11.32
CA HIS A 58 -28.95 -19.03 -12.53
C HIS A 58 -28.88 -20.55 -12.34
N ARG A 59 -27.86 -21.07 -11.65
CA ARG A 59 -27.77 -22.51 -11.36
C ARG A 59 -28.84 -22.99 -10.39
N LEU A 60 -29.26 -22.14 -9.45
CA LEU A 60 -30.37 -22.43 -8.55
C LEU A 60 -31.68 -22.48 -9.31
N GLU A 61 -31.97 -21.48 -10.15
CA GLU A 61 -33.17 -21.43 -11.00
C GLU A 61 -33.21 -22.61 -11.98
N GLU A 62 -32.08 -22.96 -12.60
CA GLU A 62 -31.97 -24.12 -13.48
C GLU A 62 -32.20 -25.44 -12.72
N ALA A 63 -31.71 -25.55 -11.48
CA ALA A 63 -31.93 -26.71 -10.63
C ALA A 63 -33.39 -26.80 -10.16
N GLU A 64 -34.00 -25.68 -9.80
CA GLU A 64 -35.41 -25.59 -9.41
C GLU A 64 -36.34 -25.93 -10.58
N MET A 65 -36.03 -25.46 -11.79
CA MET A 65 -36.74 -25.83 -13.03
C MET A 65 -36.61 -27.33 -13.34
N LYS A 66 -35.40 -27.88 -13.23
CA LYS A 66 -35.18 -29.33 -13.41
C LYS A 66 -35.87 -30.15 -12.33
N LEU A 67 -35.99 -29.62 -11.10
CA LEU A 67 -36.75 -30.25 -10.02
C LEU A 67 -38.27 -30.14 -10.23
N SER A 68 -38.78 -29.05 -10.79
CA SER A 68 -40.22 -28.86 -11.01
C SER A 68 -40.80 -29.83 -12.04
N ASP A 69 -39.96 -30.32 -12.96
CA ASP A 69 -40.35 -31.28 -13.99
C ASP A 69 -40.41 -32.73 -13.50
N HIS A 70 -39.92 -33.02 -12.28
CA HIS A 70 -39.81 -34.37 -11.77
C HIS A 70 -40.46 -34.53 -10.40
N SER A 71 -41.36 -35.51 -10.28
CA SER A 71 -41.95 -35.87 -8.99
C SER A 71 -40.86 -36.29 -7.98
N PRO A 72 -40.96 -35.90 -6.70
CA PRO A 72 -40.02 -36.33 -5.65
C PRO A 72 -39.80 -37.85 -5.58
N SER A 73 -40.82 -38.64 -5.95
CA SER A 73 -40.72 -40.10 -6.02
C SER A 73 -39.76 -40.59 -7.12
N TYR A 74 -39.74 -39.91 -8.28
CA TYR A 74 -38.85 -40.24 -9.39
C TYR A 74 -37.38 -39.90 -9.07
N LEU A 75 -37.14 -38.76 -8.43
CA LEU A 75 -35.79 -38.35 -8.00
C LEU A 75 -35.21 -39.31 -6.95
N MET A 76 -36.05 -39.82 -6.05
CA MET A 76 -35.65 -40.81 -5.06
C MET A 76 -35.27 -42.16 -5.70
N GLU A 77 -35.94 -42.55 -6.78
CA GLU A 77 -35.65 -43.76 -7.54
C GLU A 77 -34.33 -43.62 -8.34
N GLN A 78 -34.11 -42.47 -8.99
CA GLN A 78 -32.85 -42.14 -9.64
C GLN A 78 -31.67 -42.11 -8.65
N PHE A 79 -31.87 -41.55 -7.45
CA PHE A 79 -30.83 -41.51 -6.42
C PHE A 79 -30.47 -42.90 -5.90
N LYS A 80 -31.44 -43.81 -5.79
CA LYS A 80 -31.19 -45.22 -5.45
C LYS A 80 -30.39 -45.92 -6.55
N ALA A 81 -30.79 -45.75 -7.82
CA ALA A 81 -30.10 -46.33 -8.96
C ALA A 81 -28.64 -45.81 -9.08
N GLN A 82 -28.42 -44.53 -8.83
CA GLN A 82 -27.09 -43.92 -8.83
C GLN A 82 -26.22 -44.45 -7.69
N ARG A 83 -26.77 -44.60 -6.48
CA ARG A 83 -26.06 -45.23 -5.36
C ARG A 83 -25.63 -46.65 -5.69
N GLU A 84 -26.49 -47.41 -6.34
CA GLU A 84 -26.23 -48.80 -6.71
C GLU A 84 -25.14 -48.92 -7.79
N TYR A 85 -25.12 -47.98 -8.75
CA TYR A 85 -24.05 -47.84 -9.74
C TYR A 85 -22.69 -47.48 -9.11
N HIS A 86 -22.66 -46.52 -8.17
CA HIS A 86 -21.42 -46.12 -7.49
C HIS A 86 -20.96 -47.09 -6.39
N SER A 87 -21.81 -48.02 -5.96
CA SER A 87 -21.44 -49.10 -5.04
C SER A 87 -20.84 -50.33 -5.73
N GLN A 88 -20.69 -50.31 -7.06
CA GLN A 88 -19.94 -51.35 -7.76
C GLN A 88 -18.43 -51.09 -7.62
N PRO A 89 -17.61 -52.11 -7.31
CA PRO A 89 -16.16 -51.94 -7.19
C PRO A 89 -15.53 -51.64 -8.54
N ALA A 90 -14.80 -50.52 -8.64
CA ALA A 90 -14.06 -50.14 -9.85
C ALA A 90 -13.02 -51.19 -10.25
N GLN A 91 -12.89 -51.44 -11.56
CA GLN A 91 -11.90 -52.37 -12.12
C GLN A 91 -10.47 -51.87 -11.83
N ARG A 92 -9.68 -52.70 -11.12
CA ARG A 92 -8.36 -52.40 -10.53
C ARG A 92 -7.21 -52.26 -11.55
N GLY A 93 -7.42 -51.62 -12.69
CA GLY A 93 -6.39 -51.46 -13.73
C GLY A 93 -5.43 -50.28 -13.49
N ASN A 94 -5.96 -49.11 -13.12
CA ASN A 94 -5.23 -47.83 -13.32
C ASN A 94 -5.00 -47.04 -12.03
N LEU A 95 -5.07 -47.69 -10.86
CA LEU A 95 -5.08 -46.97 -9.57
C LEU A 95 -3.71 -46.40 -9.19
N LYS A 96 -2.60 -47.00 -9.63
CA LYS A 96 -1.25 -46.52 -9.27
C LYS A 96 -0.84 -45.27 -10.06
N ASP A 97 -1.16 -45.23 -11.35
CA ASP A 97 -0.75 -44.12 -12.23
C ASP A 97 -1.61 -42.87 -11.97
N LEU A 98 -2.90 -43.04 -11.68
CA LEU A 98 -3.79 -41.93 -11.27
C LEU A 98 -3.46 -41.37 -9.88
N ILE A 99 -2.94 -42.20 -8.95
CA ILE A 99 -2.50 -41.72 -7.62
C ILE A 99 -1.17 -40.98 -7.73
N ALA A 100 -0.25 -41.40 -8.61
CA ALA A 100 1.02 -40.73 -8.83
C ALA A 100 0.83 -39.35 -9.48
N GLU A 101 0.00 -39.25 -10.52
CA GLU A 101 -0.30 -37.98 -11.22
C GLU A 101 -1.15 -37.03 -10.35
N GLY A 102 -2.03 -37.57 -9.49
CA GLY A 102 -2.79 -36.78 -8.53
C GLY A 102 -1.95 -36.23 -7.37
N ASN A 103 -0.92 -36.94 -6.92
CA ASN A 103 -0.07 -36.48 -5.80
C ASN A 103 0.88 -35.34 -6.20
N ASP A 104 1.41 -35.33 -7.42
CA ASP A 104 2.26 -34.23 -7.92
C ASP A 104 1.47 -32.93 -8.12
N LEU A 105 0.23 -33.02 -8.63
CA LEU A 105 -0.67 -31.86 -8.78
C LEU A 105 -1.18 -31.31 -7.43
N VAL A 106 -1.35 -32.16 -6.42
CA VAL A 106 -1.81 -31.75 -5.09
C VAL A 106 -0.67 -31.15 -4.25
N GLN A 107 0.58 -31.59 -4.43
CA GLN A 107 1.71 -31.02 -3.71
C GLN A 107 2.04 -29.59 -4.16
N ASP A 108 1.97 -29.30 -5.46
CA ASP A 108 2.32 -27.97 -6.01
C ASP A 108 1.25 -26.89 -5.71
N ASP A 109 -0.03 -27.29 -5.66
CA ASP A 109 -1.14 -26.40 -5.25
C ASP A 109 -1.15 -26.17 -3.71
N MET A 110 -0.76 -27.17 -2.92
CA MET A 110 -0.62 -27.03 -1.46
C MET A 110 0.60 -26.19 -1.05
N THR A 111 1.73 -26.28 -1.74
CA THR A 111 2.92 -25.44 -1.45
C THR A 111 2.66 -23.98 -1.80
N ALA A 112 2.11 -23.68 -2.98
CA ALA A 112 1.74 -22.33 -3.37
C ALA A 112 0.65 -21.73 -2.46
N SER A 113 -0.36 -22.53 -2.09
CA SER A 113 -1.39 -22.10 -1.12
C SER A 113 -0.81 -21.86 0.28
N ASN A 114 0.18 -22.64 0.70
CA ASN A 114 0.83 -22.46 2.00
C ASN A 114 1.74 -21.22 2.01
N GLU A 115 2.46 -20.93 0.93
CA GLU A 115 3.29 -19.72 0.82
C GLU A 115 2.46 -18.43 0.88
N VAL A 116 1.37 -18.39 0.12
CA VAL A 116 0.41 -17.27 0.16
C VAL A 116 -0.21 -17.17 1.56
N GLN A 117 -0.56 -18.29 2.19
CA GLN A 117 -1.10 -18.30 3.56
C GLN A 117 -0.10 -17.79 4.60
N VAL A 118 1.18 -18.13 4.49
CA VAL A 118 2.24 -17.63 5.36
C VAL A 118 2.44 -16.12 5.20
N GLU A 119 2.41 -15.60 3.98
CA GLU A 119 2.51 -14.16 3.72
C GLU A 119 1.33 -13.39 4.34
N TRP A 120 0.11 -13.91 4.18
CA TRP A 120 -1.08 -13.32 4.80
C TRP A 120 -1.04 -13.38 6.32
N GLN A 121 -0.56 -14.49 6.89
CA GLN A 121 -0.38 -14.62 8.34
C GLN A 121 0.63 -13.60 8.87
N GLU A 122 1.73 -13.36 8.15
CA GLU A 122 2.71 -12.36 8.52
C GLU A 122 2.16 -10.94 8.41
N LYS A 123 1.42 -10.62 7.33
CA LYS A 123 0.69 -9.34 7.20
C LYS A 123 -0.28 -9.13 8.36
N VAL A 124 -1.06 -10.15 8.73
CA VAL A 124 -1.97 -10.11 9.88
C VAL A 124 -1.21 -9.90 11.19
N ARG A 125 -0.06 -10.56 11.37
CA ARG A 125 0.81 -10.39 12.54
C ARG A 125 1.31 -8.96 12.67
N LEU A 126 1.84 -8.38 11.58
CA LEU A 126 2.33 -7.01 11.54
C LEU A 126 1.22 -5.99 11.83
N LEU A 127 0.02 -6.20 11.28
CA LEU A 127 -1.13 -5.35 11.55
C LEU A 127 -1.58 -5.44 13.01
N LYS A 128 -1.64 -6.64 13.59
CA LYS A 128 -1.95 -6.82 15.02
C LYS A 128 -0.94 -6.12 15.91
N GLU A 129 0.35 -6.22 15.58
CA GLU A 129 1.42 -5.54 16.32
C GLU A 129 1.33 -4.01 16.19
N ALA A 130 0.95 -3.51 15.00
CA ALA A 130 0.71 -2.08 14.79
C ALA A 130 -0.50 -1.58 15.59
N ILE A 131 -1.61 -2.33 15.58
CA ILE A 131 -2.82 -2.03 16.38
C ILE A 131 -2.47 -2.01 17.87
N TRP A 132 -1.79 -3.05 18.37
CA TRP A 132 -1.40 -3.12 19.78
C TRP A 132 -0.50 -1.93 20.19
N ARG A 133 0.47 -1.54 19.36
CA ARG A 133 1.31 -0.35 19.62
C ARG A 133 0.50 0.94 19.67
N LEU A 134 -0.48 1.10 18.77
CA LEU A 134 -1.37 2.25 18.75
C LEU A 134 -2.29 2.27 19.98
N GLU A 135 -2.91 1.15 20.32
CA GLU A 135 -3.75 1.00 21.52
C GLU A 135 -2.97 1.32 22.80
N THR A 136 -1.76 0.78 22.92
CA THR A 136 -0.88 1.05 24.08
C THR A 136 -0.53 2.53 24.17
N THR A 137 -0.25 3.18 23.03
CA THR A 137 0.04 4.62 22.98
C THR A 137 -1.19 5.45 23.35
N ILE A 138 -2.37 5.07 22.86
CA ILE A 138 -3.64 5.72 23.16
C ILE A 138 -3.95 5.59 24.66
N ASN A 139 -3.84 4.39 25.23
CA ASN A 139 -4.10 4.15 26.65
C ASN A 139 -3.14 4.96 27.52
N LYS A 140 -1.83 4.91 27.23
CA LYS A 140 -0.84 5.73 27.93
C LYS A 140 -1.18 7.22 27.87
N LYS A 141 -1.57 7.74 26.70
CA LYS A 141 -1.97 9.14 26.55
C LYS A 141 -3.28 9.46 27.29
N THR A 142 -4.20 8.49 27.35
CA THR A 142 -5.46 8.62 28.08
C THR A 142 -5.22 8.70 29.59
N ASP A 143 -4.31 7.87 30.11
CA ASP A 143 -3.88 7.89 31.51
C ASP A 143 -3.10 9.16 31.86
N GLU A 144 -2.15 9.58 31.01
CA GLU A 144 -1.39 10.83 31.17
C GLU A 144 -2.30 12.06 31.23
N LEU A 145 -3.41 12.04 30.50
CA LEU A 145 -4.40 13.13 30.44
C LEU A 145 -5.51 12.99 31.49
N GLN A 146 -5.46 11.96 32.37
CA GLN A 146 -6.48 11.67 33.38
C GLN A 146 -7.91 11.62 32.81
N LEU A 147 -8.05 11.10 31.59
CA LEU A 147 -9.33 11.01 30.87
C LEU A 147 -10.21 9.85 31.37
N THR A 148 -9.90 9.28 32.54
CA THR A 148 -10.68 8.22 33.20
C THR A 148 -12.02 8.74 33.72
N ASP A 149 -12.16 10.05 33.92
CA ASP A 149 -13.41 10.69 34.31
C ASP A 149 -14.28 11.01 33.08
N HIS A 150 -15.56 10.67 33.16
CA HIS A 150 -16.56 10.88 32.10
C HIS A 150 -16.71 12.38 31.75
N ALA A 151 -16.47 13.28 32.71
CA ALA A 151 -16.46 14.72 32.47
C ALA A 151 -15.32 15.16 31.54
N SER A 152 -14.11 14.66 31.78
CA SER A 152 -12.91 14.95 30.97
C SER A 152 -13.03 14.37 29.56
N ALA A 153 -13.61 13.18 29.42
CA ALA A 153 -13.89 12.57 28.12
C ALA A 153 -14.95 13.34 27.31
N SER A 154 -16.00 13.85 27.98
CA SER A 154 -17.04 14.68 27.37
C SER A 154 -16.49 16.03 26.91
N GLU A 155 -15.67 16.68 27.73
CA GLU A 155 -15.03 17.95 27.41
C GLU A 155 -14.04 17.81 26.24
N LEU A 156 -13.25 16.74 26.21
CA LEU A 156 -12.41 16.43 25.07
C LEU A 156 -13.23 16.23 23.79
N ASN A 157 -14.35 15.53 23.86
CA ASN A 157 -15.25 15.37 22.73
C ASN A 157 -15.89 16.70 22.29
N ARG A 158 -16.17 17.61 23.22
CA ARG A 158 -16.61 18.98 22.92
C ARG A 158 -15.53 19.77 22.19
N LEU A 159 -14.30 19.76 22.70
CA LEU A 159 -13.14 20.43 22.10
C LEU A 159 -12.79 19.86 20.72
N LYS A 160 -12.87 18.52 20.56
CA LYS A 160 -12.69 17.86 19.26
C LYS A 160 -13.72 18.32 18.22
N LYS A 161 -14.94 18.67 18.64
CA LYS A 161 -16.00 19.18 17.75
C LYS A 161 -15.89 20.70 17.54
N ASP A 162 -15.18 21.41 18.41
CA ASP A 162 -15.00 22.85 18.30
C ASP A 162 -14.08 23.20 17.12
N LYS A 163 -14.66 23.86 16.10
CA LYS A 163 -13.93 24.26 14.90
C LYS A 163 -12.84 25.28 15.19
N TRP A 164 -13.06 26.20 16.13
CA TRP A 164 -12.09 27.23 16.45
C TRP A 164 -10.84 26.62 17.09
N VAL A 165 -11.03 25.77 18.11
CA VAL A 165 -9.93 25.07 18.80
C VAL A 165 -9.13 24.23 17.81
N ASN A 166 -9.81 23.49 16.93
CA ASN A 166 -9.14 22.69 15.91
C ASN A 166 -8.30 23.54 14.94
N ILE A 167 -8.82 24.68 14.46
CA ILE A 167 -8.06 25.55 13.56
C ILE A 167 -6.84 26.13 14.28
N GLN A 168 -6.98 26.57 15.54
CA GLN A 168 -5.87 27.08 16.35
C GLN A 168 -4.79 26.01 16.57
N LEU A 169 -5.19 24.80 16.96
CA LEU A 169 -4.26 23.69 17.16
C LEU A 169 -3.50 23.35 15.87
N ASN A 170 -4.20 23.32 14.74
CA ASN A 170 -3.58 23.13 13.42
C ASN A 170 -2.60 24.26 13.09
N LEU A 171 -2.95 25.52 13.35
CA LEU A 171 -2.05 26.66 13.12
C LEU A 171 -0.78 26.57 13.98
N CYS A 172 -0.90 26.17 15.25
CA CYS A 172 0.24 25.93 16.13
C CYS A 172 1.14 24.81 15.58
N ALA A 173 0.56 23.66 15.22
CA ALA A 173 1.32 22.54 14.66
C ALA A 173 2.02 22.91 13.33
N LEU A 174 1.33 23.66 12.45
CA LEU A 174 1.91 24.14 11.19
C LEU A 174 3.03 25.15 11.42
N ARG A 175 2.90 26.03 12.44
CA ARG A 175 3.96 26.95 12.84
C ARG A 175 5.19 26.19 13.33
N GLU A 176 5.02 25.21 14.20
CA GLU A 176 6.14 24.38 14.70
C GLU A 176 6.81 23.61 13.55
N GLN A 177 6.03 23.03 12.65
CA GLN A 177 6.56 22.36 11.47
C GLN A 177 7.35 23.32 10.57
N LEU A 178 6.86 24.55 10.39
CA LEU A 178 7.53 25.58 9.62
C LEU A 178 8.87 25.97 10.27
N LEU A 179 8.89 26.19 11.57
CA LEU A 179 10.11 26.49 12.33
C LEU A 179 11.13 25.35 12.20
N LYS A 180 10.69 24.09 12.33
CA LYS A 180 11.57 22.92 12.16
C LYS A 180 12.19 22.86 10.76
N LYS A 181 11.40 23.10 9.71
CA LYS A 181 11.89 23.13 8.33
C LYS A 181 12.85 24.28 8.06
N LEU A 182 12.56 25.47 8.60
CA LEU A 182 13.44 26.62 8.45
C LEU A 182 14.79 26.38 9.16
N ARG A 183 14.77 25.79 10.37
CA ARG A 183 16.00 25.39 11.07
C ARG A 183 16.80 24.35 10.28
N ALA A 184 16.12 23.33 9.75
CA ALA A 184 16.77 22.33 8.90
C ALA A 184 17.42 22.98 7.68
N ARG A 185 16.69 23.82 6.93
CA ARG A 185 17.24 24.55 5.78
C ARG A 185 18.44 25.43 6.17
N LYS A 186 18.38 26.13 7.30
CA LYS A 186 19.50 26.95 7.79
C LYS A 186 20.73 26.10 8.10
N PHE A 187 20.54 24.93 8.72
CA PHE A 187 21.62 23.99 8.99
C PHE A 187 22.24 23.42 7.71
N GLU A 188 21.41 23.04 6.73
CA GLU A 188 21.89 22.56 5.42
C GLU A 188 22.71 23.64 4.69
N LEU A 189 22.24 24.89 4.67
CA LEU A 189 22.99 26.00 4.08
C LEU A 189 24.32 26.25 4.80
N ALA A 190 24.33 26.28 6.13
CA ALA A 190 25.57 26.42 6.90
C ALA A 190 26.55 25.25 6.70
N THR A 191 26.03 24.07 6.36
CA THR A 191 26.85 22.90 6.01
C THR A 191 27.43 23.04 4.61
N LEU A 192 26.64 23.52 3.64
CA LEU A 192 27.10 23.86 2.30
C LEU A 192 28.20 24.93 2.31
N ASP A 193 28.00 26.01 3.08
CA ASP A 193 28.94 27.13 3.16
C ASP A 193 30.28 26.71 3.77
N ARG A 194 30.26 25.89 4.84
CA ARG A 194 31.48 25.32 5.43
C ARG A 194 32.21 24.39 4.47
N ALA A 195 31.48 23.54 3.76
CA ALA A 195 32.07 22.62 2.80
C ALA A 195 32.70 23.36 1.60
N ASN A 196 32.02 24.39 1.08
CA ASN A 196 32.55 25.26 0.02
C ASN A 196 33.82 25.99 0.49
N SER A 197 33.84 26.49 1.72
CA SER A 197 35.00 27.20 2.29
C SER A 197 36.20 26.28 2.55
N SER A 198 35.95 25.00 2.80
CA SER A 198 36.99 24.03 3.11
C SER A 198 37.71 23.47 1.88
N CYS A 199 37.28 23.79 0.65
CA CYS A 199 37.82 23.21 -0.60
C CYS A 199 37.86 21.66 -0.62
N ILE A 200 37.03 21.00 0.19
CA ILE A 200 36.94 19.54 0.32
C ILE A 200 35.49 19.14 0.05
N LEU A 201 35.06 19.14 -1.21
CA LEU A 201 33.95 18.30 -1.63
C LEU A 201 34.00 17.96 -3.13
N ASP A 202 33.78 16.68 -3.39
CA ASP A 202 33.40 16.12 -4.69
C ASP A 202 32.08 16.76 -5.18
N GLN A 203 31.99 17.01 -6.48
CA GLN A 203 30.84 17.63 -7.16
C GLN A 203 29.51 16.94 -6.79
N LYS A 204 29.57 15.62 -6.52
CA LYS A 204 28.43 14.79 -6.11
C LYS A 204 27.82 15.23 -4.78
N THR A 205 28.62 15.53 -3.77
CA THR A 205 28.11 15.94 -2.44
C THR A 205 27.47 17.32 -2.50
N LYS A 206 28.04 18.25 -3.28
CA LYS A 206 27.42 19.55 -3.55
C LYS A 206 26.03 19.39 -4.18
N ALA A 207 25.89 18.55 -5.19
CA ALA A 207 24.61 18.27 -5.83
C ALA A 207 23.58 17.67 -4.87
N HIS A 208 23.99 16.78 -3.95
CA HIS A 208 23.11 16.22 -2.92
C HIS A 208 22.58 17.29 -1.95
N VAL A 209 23.44 18.19 -1.46
CA VAL A 209 23.04 19.26 -0.55
C VAL A 209 22.16 20.29 -1.26
N GLU A 210 22.47 20.67 -2.50
CA GLU A 210 21.62 21.55 -3.31
C GLU A 210 20.21 20.95 -3.52
N LYS A 211 20.13 19.65 -3.81
CA LYS A 211 18.86 18.93 -3.92
C LYS A 211 18.11 18.95 -2.58
N ALA A 212 18.79 18.74 -1.46
CA ALA A 212 18.19 18.81 -0.13
C ALA A 212 17.61 20.21 0.15
N VAL A 213 18.36 21.29 -0.14
CA VAL A 213 17.90 22.68 0.03
C VAL A 213 16.68 22.98 -0.84
N LYS A 214 16.66 22.52 -2.11
CA LYS A 214 15.49 22.67 -3.00
C LYS A 214 14.27 21.95 -2.45
N ASN A 215 14.43 20.71 -2.00
CA ASN A 215 13.36 19.92 -1.39
C ASN A 215 12.80 20.59 -0.13
N GLN A 216 13.67 21.13 0.73
CA GLN A 216 13.25 21.88 1.92
C GLN A 216 12.49 23.15 1.54
N SER A 217 12.92 23.87 0.50
CA SER A 217 12.26 25.09 0.05
C SER A 217 10.84 24.80 -0.46
N GLY A 218 10.65 23.79 -1.31
CA GLY A 218 9.30 23.36 -1.73
C GLY A 218 8.45 22.84 -0.57
N GLY A 219 9.06 22.17 0.42
CA GLY A 219 8.41 21.76 1.65
C GLY A 219 7.95 22.92 2.53
N ILE A 220 8.71 24.01 2.58
CA ILE A 220 8.37 25.24 3.30
C ILE A 220 7.19 25.93 2.59
N ASP A 221 7.24 26.09 1.27
CA ASP A 221 6.17 26.68 0.46
C ASP A 221 4.84 25.96 0.69
N ALA A 222 4.87 24.62 0.67
CA ALA A 222 3.68 23.81 0.92
C ALA A 222 3.13 24.01 2.34
N THR A 223 3.99 24.13 3.36
CA THR A 223 3.55 24.38 4.74
C THR A 223 2.99 25.80 4.91
N VAL A 224 3.59 26.82 4.29
CA VAL A 224 3.08 28.20 4.31
C VAL A 224 1.71 28.29 3.64
N LYS A 225 1.53 27.62 2.48
CA LYS A 225 0.23 27.54 1.81
C LYS A 225 -0.84 26.91 2.72
N LYS A 226 -0.52 25.81 3.40
CA LYS A 226 -1.43 25.16 4.37
C LYS A 226 -1.75 26.08 5.55
N TYR A 227 -0.75 26.76 6.10
CA TYR A 227 -0.93 27.72 7.20
C TYR A 227 -1.88 28.86 6.80
N ASN A 228 -1.62 29.50 5.67
CA ASN A 228 -2.46 30.59 5.15
C ASN A 228 -3.88 30.10 4.81
N ALA A 229 -4.06 28.87 4.35
CA ALA A 229 -5.39 28.28 4.13
C ALA A 229 -6.18 28.14 5.44
N ARG A 230 -5.57 27.60 6.50
CA ARG A 230 -6.20 27.53 7.84
C ARG A 230 -6.50 28.91 8.41
N LEU A 231 -5.65 29.89 8.13
CA LEU A 231 -5.90 31.27 8.55
C LEU A 231 -7.10 31.89 7.82
N LYS A 232 -7.29 31.61 6.53
CA LYS A 232 -8.50 32.01 5.78
C LYS A 232 -9.75 31.38 6.38
N GLU A 233 -9.68 30.10 6.74
CA GLU A 233 -10.79 29.41 7.44
C GLU A 233 -11.11 30.08 8.79
N LEU A 234 -10.08 30.48 9.55
CA LEU A 234 -10.24 31.20 10.82
C LEU A 234 -10.93 32.56 10.65
N VAL A 235 -10.52 33.33 9.65
CA VAL A 235 -11.12 34.63 9.31
C VAL A 235 -12.58 34.45 8.88
N ALA A 236 -12.87 33.43 8.06
CA ALA A 236 -14.24 33.10 7.66
C ALA A 236 -15.11 32.69 8.86
N LEU A 237 -14.55 31.95 9.82
CA LEU A 237 -15.25 31.55 11.05
C LEU A 237 -15.60 32.77 11.92
N ARG A 238 -14.70 33.77 12.00
CA ARG A 238 -14.99 35.05 12.65
C ARG A 238 -16.15 35.78 11.96
N GLY A 239 -16.16 35.83 10.63
CA GLY A 239 -17.23 36.47 9.85
C GLY A 239 -18.62 35.85 10.08
N ARG A 240 -18.67 34.54 10.36
CA ARG A 240 -19.92 33.80 10.65
C ARG A 240 -20.35 33.85 12.12
N GLY A 241 -19.64 34.59 12.98
CA GLY A 241 -19.94 34.66 14.41
C GLY A 241 -19.52 33.44 15.24
N GLY A 242 -18.70 32.54 14.68
CA GLY A 242 -18.18 31.36 15.39
C GLY A 242 -16.98 31.65 16.32
N ILE A 243 -16.54 32.91 16.37
CA ILE A 243 -15.44 33.39 17.22
C ILE A 243 -15.85 34.77 17.74
N ARG A 244 -15.44 35.09 18.97
CA ARG A 244 -15.55 36.47 19.47
C ARG A 244 -14.80 37.44 18.54
N ARG A 245 -15.38 38.62 18.31
CA ARG A 245 -14.84 39.61 17.35
C ARG A 245 -13.47 40.16 17.76
N ASP A 246 -13.16 40.11 19.05
CA ASP A 246 -11.92 40.58 19.69
C ASP A 246 -10.80 39.52 19.72
N ALA A 247 -11.07 38.26 19.35
CA ALA A 247 -10.08 37.19 19.41
C ALA A 247 -8.92 37.45 18.44
N TYR A 248 -7.66 37.42 18.90
CA TYR A 248 -6.49 37.63 18.06
C TYR A 248 -6.40 36.64 16.89
N ILE A 249 -6.10 37.14 15.68
CA ILE A 249 -5.84 36.33 14.48
C ILE A 249 -4.42 36.67 13.99
N PRO A 250 -3.53 35.68 13.85
CA PRO A 250 -2.19 35.91 13.31
C PRO A 250 -2.21 36.52 11.90
N PRO A 251 -1.19 37.29 11.50
CA PRO A 251 -1.06 37.76 10.13
C PRO A 251 -0.73 36.62 9.16
N MET A 252 -1.10 36.79 7.89
CA MET A 252 -0.70 35.87 6.82
C MET A 252 0.81 35.88 6.64
N LEU A 253 1.37 34.69 6.37
CA LEU A 253 2.79 34.55 6.09
C LEU A 253 3.06 34.77 4.61
N THR A 254 3.91 35.75 4.31
CA THR A 254 4.51 35.93 2.99
C THR A 254 5.78 35.09 2.88
N MET A 255 6.11 34.65 1.67
CA MET A 255 7.42 34.02 1.41
C MET A 255 8.55 35.03 1.50
N ASP A 256 8.25 36.28 1.14
CA ASP A 256 9.19 37.40 1.24
C ASP A 256 9.62 37.62 2.68
N GLY A 257 10.93 37.54 2.93
CA GLY A 257 11.51 37.73 4.25
C GLY A 257 11.41 36.51 5.20
N LEU A 258 10.66 35.46 4.85
CA LEU A 258 10.50 34.28 5.72
C LEU A 258 11.83 33.59 6.00
N TYR A 259 12.69 33.51 5.00
CA TYR A 259 14.04 32.94 5.14
C TYR A 259 15.04 33.85 5.84
N LYS A 260 14.71 35.15 6.02
CA LYS A 260 15.52 36.11 6.76
C LYS A 260 15.21 36.09 8.26
N LEU A 261 14.11 35.44 8.67
CA LEU A 261 13.78 35.27 10.07
C LEU A 261 14.86 34.44 10.76
N ASP A 262 15.43 34.99 11.82
CA ASP A 262 16.35 34.22 12.64
C ASP A 262 15.59 33.22 13.52
N VAL A 263 15.68 31.94 13.18
CA VAL A 263 14.92 30.85 13.80
C VAL A 263 15.64 30.27 15.04
N HIS A 264 16.64 30.98 15.57
CA HIS A 264 17.46 30.57 16.73
C HIS A 264 16.91 30.95 18.10
N ARG A 265 15.70 31.53 18.20
CA ARG A 265 15.06 31.76 19.50
C ARG A 265 14.02 30.68 19.80
N ASN A 266 14.36 29.83 20.76
CA ASN A 266 13.52 29.56 21.93
C ASN A 266 14.43 29.26 23.11
#